data_AF-A0A251UWF3-F1
#
_entry.id   AF-A0A251UWF3-F1
#
_cell.length_a   1.000
_cell.length_b   1.000
_cell.length_c   1.000
_cell.angle_alpha   90.00
_cell.angle_beta   90.00
_cell.angle_gamma   90.00
#
_symmetry.space_group_name_H-M   'P 1'
#
loop_
_entity.id
_entity.type
_entity.pdbx_description
1 polymer ?
#
loop_
_entity_poly.entity_id
_entity_poly.type
_entity_poly.pdbx_seq_one_letter_code
_entity_poly.pdbx_strand_id
1 'polypeptide(L)'
;MQPNQPHTFVVVTLDPPIRKCQTMYPHIFETDYVVESTLTMNEDLFATKYKDKLEPTYKGLIYEVFTMVLRGLSGTKLTTPGKFRSCQDGYAVKSSLKAEDGVLYPLEKSFFFLPKPPTLILYDEELHYSLKLKKKEVNIILPLVEPP
;
A
#
# COMPACT_ATOMS: atom_id res chain seq x y z
N MET A 1 -11.75 4.26 -14.21
CA MET A 1 -11.89 3.14 -13.26
C MET A 1 -13.37 2.94 -13.03
N GLN A 2 -13.89 1.73 -13.23
CA GLN A 2 -15.32 1.48 -13.01
C GLN A 2 -15.61 1.56 -11.50
N PRO A 3 -16.65 2.30 -11.07
CA PRO A 3 -16.85 2.65 -9.67
C PRO A 3 -17.31 1.49 -8.76
N ASN A 4 -17.54 0.28 -9.30
CA ASN A 4 -18.24 -0.80 -8.61
C ASN A 4 -17.45 -2.12 -8.50
N GLN A 5 -16.16 -2.13 -8.84
CA GLN A 5 -15.30 -3.28 -8.54
C GLN A 5 -14.34 -2.93 -7.40
N PRO A 6 -14.27 -3.73 -6.33
CA PRO A 6 -13.21 -3.61 -5.36
C PRO A 6 -11.89 -3.88 -6.10
N HIS A 7 -11.04 -2.86 -6.18
CA HIS A 7 -9.70 -3.00 -6.70
C HIS A 7 -8.75 -3.11 -5.51
N THR A 8 -8.02 -4.23 -5.42
CA THR A 8 -6.92 -4.33 -4.47
C THR A 8 -5.68 -3.72 -5.11
N PHE A 9 -5.07 -2.76 -4.42
CA PHE A 9 -3.80 -2.18 -4.85
C PHE A 9 -2.71 -2.70 -3.92
N VAL A 10 -1.70 -3.35 -4.49
CA VAL A 10 -0.40 -3.48 -3.84
C VAL A 10 0.47 -2.33 -4.28
N VAL A 11 1.01 -1.61 -3.30
CA VAL A 11 1.89 -0.47 -3.51
C VAL A 11 3.25 -0.80 -2.95
N VAL A 12 4.25 -0.89 -3.83
CA VAL A 12 5.65 -1.00 -3.41
C VAL A 12 6.26 0.40 -3.48
N THR A 13 6.69 0.92 -2.34
CA THR A 13 7.48 2.17 -2.30
C THR A 13 8.95 1.83 -2.47
N LEU A 14 9.59 2.45 -3.46
CA LEU A 14 10.98 2.18 -3.85
C LEU A 14 11.87 3.34 -3.43
N ASP A 15 12.93 3.02 -2.67
CA ASP A 15 13.97 3.94 -2.27
C ASP A 15 15.35 3.35 -2.61
N PRO A 16 16.06 3.85 -3.64
CA PRO A 16 15.70 4.98 -4.50
C PRO A 16 14.60 4.61 -5.53
N PRO A 17 13.83 5.59 -6.05
CA PRO A 17 12.82 5.35 -7.09
C PRO A 17 13.40 4.77 -8.38
N ILE A 18 12.62 3.96 -9.11
CA ILE A 18 13.03 3.47 -10.43
C ILE A 18 12.94 4.62 -11.45
N ARG A 19 14.00 4.81 -12.23
CA ARG A 19 14.05 5.83 -13.28
C ARG A 19 13.75 5.21 -14.64
N LYS A 20 12.71 5.71 -15.33
CA LYS A 20 12.47 5.44 -16.75
C LYS A 20 12.64 6.76 -17.52
N CYS A 21 13.76 6.88 -18.24
CA CYS A 21 14.19 8.13 -18.89
C CYS A 21 14.25 9.30 -17.90
N GLN A 22 13.41 10.33 -18.06
CA GLN A 22 13.37 11.50 -17.18
C GLN A 22 12.40 11.33 -15.99
N THR A 23 11.57 10.28 -15.97
CA THR A 23 10.52 10.10 -14.93
C THR A 23 10.97 9.11 -13.85
N MET A 24 10.74 9.48 -12.59
CA MET A 24 10.97 8.64 -11.41
C MET A 24 9.64 7.99 -10.98
N TYR A 25 9.66 6.68 -10.75
CA TYR A 25 8.51 5.88 -10.30
C TYR A 25 8.78 5.40 -8.87
N PRO A 26 8.32 6.15 -7.86
CA PRO A 26 8.47 5.75 -6.45
C PRO A 26 7.50 4.63 -6.08
N HIS A 27 6.42 4.43 -6.85
CA HIS A 27 5.36 3.48 -6.56
C HIS A 27 5.01 2.63 -7.79
N ILE A 28 4.94 1.31 -7.61
CA ILE A 28 4.43 0.36 -8.60
C ILE A 28 3.10 -0.21 -8.10
N PHE A 29 2.16 -0.39 -9.03
CA PHE A 29 0.83 -0.95 -8.80
C PHE A 29 0.65 -2.24 -9.57
N GLU A 30 0.06 -3.24 -8.92
CA GLU A 30 -0.39 -4.47 -9.56
C GLU A 30 -1.88 -4.65 -9.31
N THR A 31 -2.58 -5.26 -10.27
CA THR A 31 -4.05 -5.42 -10.27
C THR A 31 -4.47 -6.89 -10.19
N ASP A 32 -5.72 -7.14 -9.78
CA ASP A 32 -6.25 -8.47 -9.48
C ASP A 32 -6.36 -9.39 -10.71
N TYR A 33 -5.41 -10.31 -10.86
CA TYR A 33 -5.57 -11.53 -11.68
C TYR A 33 -5.04 -12.75 -10.93
N VAL A 34 -5.55 -13.94 -11.27
CA VAL A 34 -5.08 -15.21 -10.68
C VAL A 34 -3.84 -15.68 -11.42
N VAL A 35 -2.81 -16.03 -10.66
CA VAL A 35 -1.56 -16.59 -11.18
C VAL A 35 -1.30 -17.95 -10.56
N GLU A 36 -0.73 -18.85 -11.36
CA GLU A 36 -0.11 -20.09 -10.91
C GLU A 36 1.33 -20.06 -11.41
N SER A 37 2.30 -20.10 -10.50
CA SER A 37 3.71 -19.90 -10.83
C SER A 37 4.59 -20.80 -9.97
N THR A 38 5.59 -21.41 -10.63
CA THR A 38 6.63 -22.20 -9.98
C THR A 38 7.87 -21.35 -9.82
N LEU A 39 8.43 -21.33 -8.61
CA LEU A 39 9.64 -20.58 -8.30
C LEU A 39 10.86 -21.26 -8.92
N THR A 40 11.47 -20.62 -9.91
CA THR A 40 12.74 -21.07 -10.49
C THR A 40 13.91 -20.50 -9.69
N MET A 41 14.52 -21.32 -8.84
CA MET A 41 15.71 -20.97 -8.06
C MET A 41 16.63 -22.20 -7.93
N ASN A 42 17.92 -21.98 -7.70
CA ASN A 42 18.85 -23.06 -7.38
C ASN A 42 18.41 -23.79 -6.08
N GLU A 43 18.40 -25.13 -6.11
CA GLU A 43 17.91 -25.97 -5.01
C GLU A 43 18.72 -25.82 -3.72
N ASP A 44 20.04 -25.73 -3.81
CA ASP A 44 20.91 -25.53 -2.64
C ASP A 44 20.65 -24.17 -1.98
N LEU A 45 20.48 -23.11 -2.79
CA LEU A 45 20.16 -21.78 -2.29
C LEU A 45 18.77 -21.76 -1.63
N PHE A 46 17.79 -22.44 -2.22
CA PHE A 46 16.47 -22.56 -1.63
C PHE A 46 16.54 -23.29 -0.29
N ALA A 47 17.14 -24.48 -0.26
CA ALA A 47 17.24 -25.32 0.92
C ALA A 47 17.99 -24.65 2.08
N THR A 48 19.05 -23.89 1.78
CA THR A 48 19.89 -23.26 2.82
C THR A 48 19.36 -21.93 3.32
N LYS A 49 18.73 -21.11 2.47
CA LYS A 49 18.41 -19.71 2.81
C LYS A 49 16.93 -19.36 2.81
N TYR A 50 16.11 -20.04 2.00
CA TYR A 50 14.74 -19.61 1.71
C TYR A 50 13.66 -20.65 1.97
N LYS A 51 14.01 -21.87 2.39
CA LYS A 51 13.05 -22.97 2.65
C LYS A 51 11.90 -22.59 3.59
N ASP A 52 12.18 -21.80 4.62
CA ASP A 52 11.18 -21.34 5.60
C ASP A 52 10.57 -19.98 5.24
N LYS A 53 10.92 -19.42 4.08
CA LYS A 53 10.55 -18.06 3.65
C LYS A 53 9.78 -18.04 2.34
N LEU A 54 9.99 -19.02 1.46
CA LEU A 54 9.40 -19.12 0.14
C LEU A 54 8.83 -20.52 -0.08
N GLU A 55 7.71 -20.58 -0.78
CA GLU A 55 7.13 -21.81 -1.29
C GLU A 55 7.68 -22.12 -2.70
N PRO A 56 7.79 -23.40 -3.10
CA PRO A 56 8.23 -23.78 -4.44
C PRO A 56 7.18 -23.48 -5.52
N THR A 57 5.89 -23.49 -5.16
CA THR A 57 4.78 -23.21 -6.07
C THR A 57 3.79 -22.28 -5.40
N TYR A 58 3.33 -21.27 -6.13
CA TYR A 58 2.31 -20.33 -5.68
C TYR A 58 1.07 -20.40 -6.57
N LYS A 59 -0.09 -20.29 -5.94
CA LYS A 59 -1.38 -20.19 -6.60
C LYS A 59 -2.27 -19.24 -5.83
N GLY A 60 -2.79 -18.22 -6.49
CA GLY A 60 -3.65 -17.23 -5.85
C GLY A 60 -3.74 -15.95 -6.66
N LEU A 61 -4.22 -14.89 -6.00
CA LEU A 61 -4.24 -13.56 -6.61
C LEU A 61 -2.80 -13.04 -6.72
N ILE A 62 -2.46 -12.40 -7.84
CA ILE A 62 -1.10 -11.94 -8.12
C ILE A 62 -0.54 -11.07 -6.99
N TYR A 63 -1.38 -10.25 -6.36
CA TYR A 63 -0.97 -9.39 -5.26
C TYR A 63 -0.56 -10.20 -4.02
N GLU A 64 -1.21 -11.32 -3.75
CA GLU A 64 -0.87 -12.24 -2.66
C GLU A 64 0.44 -12.95 -2.95
N VAL A 65 0.54 -13.53 -4.15
CA VAL A 65 1.75 -14.23 -4.59
C VAL A 65 2.95 -13.29 -4.58
N PHE A 66 2.80 -12.09 -5.13
CA PHE A 66 3.84 -11.08 -5.18
C PHE A 66 4.27 -10.63 -3.79
N THR A 67 3.34 -10.35 -2.88
CA THR A 67 3.69 -9.92 -1.51
C THR A 67 4.35 -11.03 -0.69
N MET A 68 3.93 -12.29 -0.85
CA MET A 68 4.58 -13.44 -0.21
C MET A 68 6.01 -13.62 -0.70
N VAL A 69 6.23 -13.59 -2.02
CA VAL A 69 7.56 -13.73 -2.62
C VAL A 69 8.45 -12.56 -2.20
N LEU A 70 7.97 -11.32 -2.28
CA LEU A 70 8.73 -10.14 -1.89
C LEU A 70 9.13 -10.22 -0.41
N ARG A 71 8.19 -10.55 0.49
CA ARG A 71 8.47 -10.73 1.92
C ARG A 71 9.49 -11.84 2.16
N GLY A 72 9.40 -12.97 1.46
CA GLY A 72 10.35 -14.07 1.61
C GLY A 72 11.77 -13.71 1.15
N LEU A 73 11.89 -12.89 0.10
CA LEU A 73 13.17 -12.44 -0.45
C LEU A 73 13.80 -11.30 0.34
N SER A 74 13.03 -10.27 0.69
CA SER A 74 13.55 -9.04 1.31
C SER A 74 13.45 -9.02 2.83
N GLY A 75 12.58 -9.85 3.43
CA GLY A 75 12.24 -9.75 4.85
C GLY A 75 11.44 -8.50 5.20
N THR A 76 10.95 -7.76 4.21
CA THR A 76 10.22 -6.51 4.42
C THR A 76 8.88 -6.79 5.10
N LYS A 77 8.54 -5.98 6.10
CA LYS A 77 7.23 -6.01 6.74
C LYS A 77 6.16 -5.55 5.75
N LEU A 78 5.10 -6.35 5.60
CA LEU A 78 3.94 -5.97 4.82
C LEU A 78 3.08 -5.00 5.64
N THR A 79 2.87 -3.79 5.12
CA THR A 79 1.86 -2.88 5.68
C THR A 79 0.49 -3.31 5.17
N THR A 80 -0.36 -3.77 6.08
CA THR A 80 -1.75 -4.12 5.74
C THR A 80 -2.64 -2.89 5.82
N PRO A 81 -3.79 -2.89 5.12
CA PRO A 81 -4.81 -1.86 5.31
C PRO A 81 -5.20 -1.80 6.80
N GLY A 82 -5.26 -0.58 7.35
CA GLY A 82 -5.60 -0.38 8.75
C GLY A 82 -7.03 -0.81 9.08
N LYS A 83 -7.41 -0.63 10.36
CA LYS A 83 -8.78 -0.89 10.85
C LYS A 83 -9.82 0.12 10.31
N PHE A 84 -9.38 1.13 9.56
CA PHE A 84 -10.25 2.17 9.03
C PHE A 84 -11.35 1.58 8.13
N ARG A 85 -12.59 2.03 8.36
CA ARG A 85 -13.74 1.78 7.51
C ARG A 85 -14.51 3.08 7.32
N SER A 86 -14.83 3.39 6.08
CA SER A 86 -15.70 4.52 5.74
C SER A 86 -17.17 4.18 6.07
N CYS A 87 -18.06 5.16 6.00
CA CYS A 87 -19.50 4.94 6.25
C CYS A 87 -20.17 3.96 5.25
N GLN A 88 -19.47 3.59 4.18
CA GLN A 88 -19.92 2.61 3.18
C GLN A 88 -19.10 1.31 3.27
N ASP A 89 -18.49 1.04 4.43
CA ASP A 89 -17.59 -0.09 4.68
C ASP A 89 -16.38 -0.19 3.74
N GLY A 90 -16.00 0.93 3.10
CA GLY A 90 -14.83 1.02 2.24
C GLY A 90 -13.53 1.28 3.01
N TYR A 91 -12.39 0.93 2.41
CA TYR A 91 -11.05 1.15 2.98
C TYR A 91 -10.47 2.56 2.71
N ALA A 92 -11.22 3.40 2.00
CA ALA A 92 -10.77 4.73 1.58
C ALA A 92 -11.90 5.76 1.65
N VAL A 93 -11.52 7.03 1.59
CA VAL A 93 -12.43 8.18 1.48
C VAL A 93 -12.14 8.95 0.20
N LYS A 94 -13.20 9.44 -0.46
CA LYS A 94 -13.05 10.39 -1.56
C LYS A 94 -12.43 11.67 -1.04
N SER A 95 -11.41 12.16 -1.72
CA SER A 95 -10.65 13.34 -1.31
C SER A 95 -10.06 14.03 -2.53
N SER A 96 -9.51 15.22 -2.33
CA SER A 96 -8.70 15.89 -3.34
C SER A 96 -7.36 16.24 -2.72
N LEU A 97 -6.26 15.97 -3.42
CA LEU A 97 -4.92 16.38 -3.02
C LEU A 97 -4.45 17.47 -4.00
N LYS A 98 -4.32 18.70 -3.50
CA LYS A 98 -4.13 19.90 -4.34
C LYS A 98 -5.32 20.05 -5.31
N ALA A 99 -5.07 20.10 -6.62
CA ALA A 99 -6.10 20.24 -7.65
C ALA A 99 -6.57 18.90 -8.24
N GLU A 100 -6.08 17.77 -7.71
CA GLU A 100 -6.37 16.44 -8.23
C GLU A 100 -7.42 15.73 -7.35
N ASP A 101 -8.49 15.26 -7.98
CA ASP A 101 -9.48 14.41 -7.32
C ASP A 101 -9.01 12.97 -7.23
N GLY A 102 -9.31 12.32 -6.10
CA GLY A 102 -8.84 10.98 -5.83
C GLY A 102 -9.46 10.34 -4.61
N VAL A 103 -8.73 9.38 -4.06
CA VAL A 103 -9.09 8.62 -2.86
C VAL A 103 -7.90 8.58 -1.91
N LEU A 104 -8.17 8.76 -0.63
CA LEU A 104 -7.19 8.68 0.44
C LEU A 104 -7.43 7.40 1.23
N TYR A 105 -6.38 6.59 1.38
CA TYR A 105 -6.35 5.37 2.16
C TYR A 105 -5.64 5.64 3.49
N PRO A 106 -6.36 5.65 4.63
CA PRO A 106 -5.73 5.65 5.95
C PRO A 106 -5.06 4.30 6.21
N LEU A 107 -3.74 4.32 6.36
CA LEU A 107 -2.92 3.19 6.77
C LEU A 107 -2.61 3.30 8.27
N GLU A 108 -1.84 2.36 8.82
CA GLU A 108 -1.54 2.37 10.26
C GLU A 108 -0.60 3.53 10.68
N LYS A 109 0.30 3.96 9.78
CA LYS A 109 1.33 4.97 10.06
C LYS A 109 1.41 6.09 9.02
N SER A 110 0.43 6.15 8.12
CA SER A 110 0.46 7.05 6.97
C SER A 110 -0.90 7.13 6.30
N PHE A 111 -1.04 8.08 5.38
CA PHE A 111 -2.08 8.08 4.35
C PHE A 111 -1.47 7.77 2.98
N PHE A 112 -2.25 7.13 2.11
CA PHE A 112 -1.85 6.92 0.73
C PHE A 112 -2.91 7.49 -0.23
N PHE A 113 -2.53 8.42 -1.11
CA PHE A 113 -3.42 9.07 -2.06
C PHE A 113 -3.28 8.47 -3.47
N LEU A 114 -4.41 8.22 -4.14
CA LEU A 114 -4.51 7.71 -5.52
C LEU A 114 -5.54 8.53 -6.33
N PRO A 115 -5.45 8.61 -7.68
CA PRO A 115 -4.51 7.88 -8.54
C PRO A 115 -3.27 8.68 -8.98
N LYS A 116 -3.27 10.03 -8.92
CA LYS A 116 -2.18 10.85 -9.47
C LYS A 116 -1.91 12.14 -8.67
N PRO A 117 -0.63 12.46 -8.39
CA PRO A 117 0.45 11.48 -8.26
C PRO A 117 0.14 10.55 -7.08
N PRO A 118 0.43 9.23 -7.17
CA PRO A 118 0.39 8.39 -5.99
C PRO A 118 1.32 8.96 -4.92
N THR A 119 0.79 9.19 -3.73
CA THR A 119 1.51 9.94 -2.68
C THR A 119 1.37 9.24 -1.34
N LEU A 120 2.50 8.83 -0.76
CA LEU A 120 2.59 8.39 0.63
C LEU A 120 2.81 9.61 1.53
N ILE A 121 1.91 9.82 2.49
CA ILE A 121 1.96 10.90 3.48
C ILE A 121 2.17 10.24 4.84
N LEU A 122 3.38 10.30 5.39
CA LEU A 122 3.66 9.74 6.71
C LEU A 122 2.93 10.54 7.79
N TYR A 123 2.55 9.87 8.88
CA TYR A 123 2.12 10.57 10.08
C TYR A 123 3.32 11.30 10.66
N ASP A 124 3.19 12.61 10.75
CA ASP A 124 4.14 13.47 11.41
C ASP A 124 3.49 13.99 12.70
N GLU A 125 4.16 13.75 13.83
CA GLU A 125 3.65 14.05 15.16
C GLU A 125 3.45 15.56 15.38
N GLU A 126 4.12 16.40 14.60
CA GLU A 126 4.02 17.87 14.69
C GLU A 126 3.00 18.49 13.71
N LEU A 127 2.39 17.67 12.83
CA LEU A 127 1.55 18.18 11.74
C LEU A 127 0.05 18.11 12.07
N HIS A 128 -0.60 19.26 12.10
CA HIS A 128 -2.06 19.35 12.24
C HIS A 128 -2.75 18.99 10.91
N TYR A 129 -3.51 17.90 10.90
CA TYR A 129 -4.34 17.52 9.74
C TYR A 129 -5.78 18.06 9.91
N SER A 130 -6.19 19.01 9.08
CA SER A 130 -7.57 19.50 9.06
C SER A 130 -8.40 18.81 7.96
N LEU A 131 -9.41 18.03 8.33
CA LEU A 131 -10.38 17.47 7.39
C LEU A 131 -11.63 18.34 7.34
N LYS A 132 -11.81 19.08 6.23
CA LYS A 132 -13.05 19.83 5.94
C LYS A 132 -13.96 19.00 5.04
N LEU A 133 -15.00 18.38 5.60
CA LEU A 133 -16.05 17.77 4.80
C LEU A 133 -17.05 18.86 4.40
N LYS A 134 -17.47 18.88 3.12
CA LYS A 134 -18.36 19.90 2.52
C LYS A 134 -19.72 20.12 3.21
N LYS A 135 -20.05 19.40 4.30
CA LYS A 135 -21.26 19.59 5.12
C LYS A 135 -21.06 19.47 6.64
N LYS A 136 -19.84 19.23 7.14
CA LYS A 136 -19.53 19.18 8.58
C LYS A 136 -18.01 19.21 8.80
N GLU A 137 -17.53 20.12 9.63
CA GLU A 137 -16.13 20.11 10.04
C GLU A 137 -15.94 19.00 11.07
N VAL A 138 -15.06 18.03 10.78
CA VAL A 138 -14.71 16.96 11.72
C VAL A 138 -13.23 17.15 12.04
N ASN A 139 -12.97 17.75 13.20
CA ASN A 139 -11.63 17.88 13.73
C ASN A 139 -11.23 16.52 14.33
N ILE A 140 -10.37 15.79 13.63
CA ILE A 140 -9.73 14.61 14.18
C ILE A 140 -8.49 15.10 14.92
N ILE A 141 -8.62 15.24 16.25
CA ILE A 141 -7.46 15.45 17.12
C ILE A 141 -6.88 14.06 17.37
N LEU A 142 -5.73 13.76 16.77
CA LEU A 142 -4.95 12.60 17.18
C LEU A 142 -4.42 12.92 18.59
N PRO A 143 -4.59 12.01 19.57
CA PRO A 143 -4.11 12.27 20.91
C PRO A 143 -2.60 12.43 20.86
N LEU A 144 -2.13 13.56 21.39
CA LEU A 144 -0.75 13.71 21.85
C LEU A 144 -0.48 12.51 22.76
N VAL A 145 0.35 11.57 22.29
CA VAL A 145 0.93 10.59 23.18
C VAL A 145 1.94 11.38 24.00
N GLU A 146 1.55 11.77 25.21
CA GLU A 146 2.51 12.34 26.15
C GLU A 146 3.60 11.28 26.41
N PRO A 147 4.88 11.63 26.22
CA PRO A 147 5.97 10.70 26.49
C PRO A 147 6.01 10.36 28.01
N PRO A 148 6.49 9.15 28.36
CA PRO A 148 6.49 8.64 29.73
C PRO A 148 7.40 9.41 30.69
#